data_AF-A0A7C3B5F3-F1
#
_entry.id   AF-A0A7C3B5F3-F1
#
_cell.length_a   1.000
_cell.length_b   1.000
_cell.length_c   1.000
_cell.angle_alpha   90.00
_cell.angle_beta   90.00
_cell.angle_gamma   90.00
#
_symmetry.space_group_name_H-M   'P 1'
#
loop_
_entity.id
_entity.type
_entity.pdbx_description
1 polymer ?
#
loop_
_entity_poly.entity_id
_entity_poly.type
_entity_poly.pdbx_seq_one_letter_code
_entity_poly.pdbx_strand_id
1 'polypeptide(L)' 'MRTRRTFKPEFKAKVVLECISGEKSASEACREYQLSPVLVSKWRTEFIENSAMVFEKN' A
#
# COMPACT_ATOMS: atom_id res chain seq x y z
N MET A 1 19.88 -14.56 -7.91
CA MET A 1 19.66 -13.12 -7.65
C MET A 1 18.15 -12.92 -7.49
N ARG A 2 17.65 -12.65 -6.28
CA ARG A 2 16.20 -12.55 -6.01
C ARG A 2 15.70 -11.25 -6.66
N THR A 3 15.01 -11.35 -7.78
CA THR A 3 14.35 -10.23 -8.46
C THR A 3 13.37 -9.61 -7.48
N ARG A 4 13.78 -8.53 -6.80
CA ARG A 4 12.87 -7.78 -5.93
C ARG A 4 11.80 -7.23 -6.86
N ARG A 5 10.57 -7.74 -6.76
CA ARG A 5 9.40 -7.11 -7.37
C ARG A 5 9.36 -5.67 -6.87
N THR A 6 9.84 -4.74 -7.69
CA THR A 6 9.82 -3.31 -7.40
C THR A 6 8.41 -2.81 -7.70
N PHE A 7 7.60 -2.72 -6.66
CA PHE A 7 6.30 -2.06 -6.76
C PHE A 7 6.53 -0.55 -6.76
N LYS A 8 6.03 0.13 -7.81
CA LYS A 8 6.07 1.60 -7.88
C LYS A 8 5.39 2.19 -6.63
N PRO A 9 5.93 3.28 -6.06
CA PRO A 9 5.32 3.93 -4.89
C PRO A 9 3.87 4.32 -5.14
N GLU A 10 3.54 4.77 -6.36
CA GLU A 10 2.17 5.06 -6.81
C GLU A 10 1.24 3.84 -6.71
N PHE A 11 1.73 2.65 -7.07
CA PHE A 11 0.96 1.41 -7.00
C PHE A 11 0.71 1.00 -5.56
N LYS A 12 1.73 1.10 -4.69
CA LYS A 12 1.59 0.83 -3.26
C LYS A 12 0.54 1.74 -2.63
N ALA A 13 0.63 3.04 -2.91
CA ALA A 13 -0.31 4.04 -2.44
C ALA A 13 -1.72 3.72 -2.93
N LYS A 14 -1.91 3.44 -4.23
CA LYS A 14 -3.22 3.08 -4.79
C LYS A 14 -3.84 1.87 -4.11
N VAL A 15 -3.08 0.79 -3.93
CA VAL A 15 -3.56 -0.43 -3.26
C VAL A 15 -3.96 -0.15 -1.81
N VAL A 16 -3.14 0.59 -1.07
CA VAL A 16 -3.45 0.98 0.31
C VAL A 16 -4.66 1.90 0.37
N LEU A 17 -4.79 2.83 -0.59
CA LEU A 17 -5.90 3.77 -0.66
C LEU A 17 -7.22 3.05 -0.99
N GLU A 18 -7.24 2.17 -1.99
CA GLU A 18 -8.40 1.28 -2.29
C GLU A 18 -8.79 0.47 -1.04
N CYS A 19 -7.79 -0.02 -0.30
CA CYS A 19 -7.98 -0.80 0.92
C CYS A 19 -8.51 0.02 2.12
N ILE A 20 -8.06 1.27 2.29
CA ILE A 20 -8.51 2.16 3.37
C ILE A 20 -9.85 2.82 3.02
N SER A 21 -10.05 3.16 1.75
CA SER A 21 -11.24 3.84 1.24
C SER A 21 -12.46 2.90 1.13
N GLY A 22 -12.28 1.59 1.33
CA GLY A 22 -13.35 0.60 1.32
C GLY A 22 -13.80 0.16 -0.07
N GLU A 23 -13.11 0.60 -1.12
CA GLU A 23 -13.39 0.23 -2.51
C GLU A 23 -13.04 -1.24 -2.78
N LYS A 24 -11.99 -1.74 -2.11
CA LYS A 24 -11.66 -3.17 -2.04
C LYS A 24 -11.26 -3.57 -0.64
N SER A 25 -11.71 -4.74 -0.20
CA SER A 25 -11.24 -5.29 1.07
C SER A 25 -9.75 -5.64 0.99
N ALA A 26 -9.01 -5.50 2.09
CA ALA A 26 -7.59 -5.89 2.18
C ALA A 26 -7.34 -7.30 1.65
N SER A 27 -8.30 -8.20 1.90
CA SER A 27 -8.30 -9.59 1.46
C SER A 27 -8.44 -9.73 -0.06
N GLU A 28 -9.30 -8.92 -0.70
CA GLU A 28 -9.47 -8.91 -2.15
C GLU A 28 -8.25 -8.31 -2.83
N ALA A 29 -7.75 -7.18 -2.34
CA ALA A 29 -6.52 -6.57 -2.86
C ALA A 29 -5.31 -7.51 -2.71
N CYS A 30 -5.18 -8.23 -1.59
CA CYS A 30 -4.16 -9.26 -1.42
C CYS A 30 -4.27 -10.37 -2.47
N ARG A 31 -5.50 -10.76 -2.83
CA ARG A 31 -5.76 -11.88 -3.74
C ARG A 31 -5.64 -11.48 -5.21
N GLU A 32 -6.13 -10.30 -5.58
CA GLU A 32 -6.08 -9.73 -6.92
C GLU A 32 -4.65 -9.31 -7.31
N TYR A 33 -3.98 -8.58 -6.42
CA TYR A 33 -2.60 -8.13 -6.66
C TYR A 33 -1.55 -9.13 -6.18
N GLN A 34 -1.99 -10.29 -5.67
CA GLN A 34 -1.14 -11.38 -5.18
C GLN A 34 -0.11 -10.88 -4.14
N LEU A 35 -0.58 -10.00 -3.25
CA LEU A 35 0.20 -9.38 -2.20
C LEU A 35 0.09 -10.18 -0.92
N SER A 36 1.19 -10.24 -0.17
CA SER A 36 1.17 -10.81 1.16
C SER A 36 0.49 -9.84 2.14
N PRO A 37 -0.33 -10.31 3.08
CA PRO A 37 -0.99 -9.45 4.07
C PRO A 37 0.01 -8.65 4.90
N VAL A 38 1.18 -9.23 5.19
CA VAL A 38 2.32 -8.57 5.85
C VAL A 38 2.80 -7.34 5.07
N LEU A 39 2.75 -7.41 3.74
CA LEU A 39 3.19 -6.36 2.82
C LEU A 39 2.19 -5.21 2.79
N VAL A 40 0.89 -5.52 2.78
CA VAL A 40 -0.19 -4.54 2.89
C VAL A 40 -0.15 -3.83 4.24
N SER A 41 0.05 -4.57 5.35
CA SER A 41 0.25 -3.97 6.67
C SER A 41 1.42 -3.00 6.70
N LYS A 42 2.58 -3.39 6.13
CA LYS A 42 3.74 -2.49 6.00
C LYS A 42 3.42 -1.24 5.20
N TRP A 43 2.83 -1.38 4.02
CA TRP A 43 2.48 -0.24 3.18
C TRP A 43 1.45 0.67 3.82
N ARG A 44 0.54 0.11 4.62
CA ARG A 44 -0.46 0.89 5.36
C ARG A 44 0.21 1.78 6.41
N THR A 45 1.19 1.25 7.15
CA THR A 45 2.00 2.04 8.09
C THR A 45 2.84 3.08 7.35
N GLU A 46 3.58 2.66 6.32
CA GLU A 46 4.40 3.56 5.47
C GLU A 46 3.55 4.70 4.89
N PHE A 47 2.32 4.40 4.44
CA PHE A 47 1.38 5.37 3.89
C PHE A 47 0.90 6.34 4.96
N ILE A 48 0.53 5.89 6.16
CA ILE A 48 0.10 6.78 7.25
C ILE A 48 1.26 7.70 7.67
N GLU A 49 2.45 7.15 7.88
CA GLU A 49 3.64 7.94 8.25
C GLU A 49 4.01 8.96 7.16
N ASN A 50 4.03 8.56 5.89
CA ASN A 50 4.33 9.48 4.78
C ASN A 50 3.16 10.46 4.53
N SER A 51 1.91 10.06 4.76
CA SER A 51 0.76 10.95 4.55
C SER A 51 0.82 12.16 5.47
N ALA A 52 1.24 11.98 6.72
CA ALA A 52 1.47 13.10 7.64
C ALA A 52 2.55 14.06 7.09
N MET A 53 3.65 13.52 6.56
CA MET A 53 4.73 14.33 5.95
C MET A 53 4.29 15.10 4.69
N VAL A 54 3.31 14.59 3.94
CA VAL A 54 2.75 15.30 2.78
C VAL A 54 2.00 16.57 3.21
N PHE A 55 1.31 16.53 4.36
CA PHE A 55 0.59 17.69 4.91
C PHE A 55 1.48 18.60 5.78
N GLU A 56 2.58 18.09 6.34
CA GLU A 56 3.52 18.88 7.16
C GLU A 56 4.36 19.87 6.34
N LYS A 57 4.44 19.69 5.01
CA LYS A 57 5.22 20.56 4.11
C LYS A 57 4.44 21.76 3.56
N ASN A 58 3.34 22.15 4.20
CA ASN A 58 2.51 23.31 3.83
C ASN A 58 2.56 24.40 4.90
#